data_AF-A0A9X0CS59-F1
#
_entry.id   AF-A0A9X0CS59-F1
#
_cell.length_a   1.000
_cell.length_b   1.000
_cell.length_c   1.000
_cell.angle_alpha   90.00
_cell.angle_beta   90.00
_cell.angle_gamma   90.00
#
_symmetry.space_group_name_H-M   'P 1'
#
loop_
_entity.id
_entity.type
_entity.pdbx_description
1 polymer ?
#
loop_
_entity_poly.entity_id
_entity_poly.type
_entity_poly.pdbx_seq_one_letter_code
_entity_poly.pdbx_strand_id
1 'polypeptide(L)'
;MTKLQEDMNTFKSVSKKMSTLWASSLEVYTLHSSFLPMTVVCEGTSTQPSIAELLEWLSDLEIIHSELYEDKVDILGRITYKTPLANVHKAVREWGSTQDRHAHKIRDIMEQVAVFLASKS
;
A
#
# COMPACT_ATOMS: atom_id res chain seq x y z
N MET A 1 -5.08 -1.09 24.76
CA MET A 1 -6.17 -0.77 23.81
C MET A 1 -5.90 0.53 23.06
N THR A 2 -5.53 1.62 23.73
CA THR A 2 -5.24 2.93 23.11
C THR A 2 -4.17 2.87 22.00
N LYS A 3 -3.02 2.25 22.27
CA LYS A 3 -1.94 2.11 21.27
C LYS A 3 -2.36 1.36 20.00
N LEU A 4 -3.10 0.25 20.14
CA LEU A 4 -3.61 -0.50 18.99
C LEU A 4 -4.60 0.33 18.15
N GLN A 5 -5.41 1.16 18.82
CA GLN A 5 -6.33 2.07 18.14
C GLN A 5 -5.58 3.20 17.40
N GLU A 6 -4.52 3.74 18.00
CA GLU A 6 -3.64 4.74 17.37
C GLU A 6 -2.91 4.17 16.15
N ASP A 7 -2.34 2.97 16.29
CA ASP A 7 -1.71 2.25 15.19
C ASP A 7 -2.73 2.01 14.06
N MET A 8 -3.96 1.62 14.41
CA MET A 8 -5.03 1.40 13.43
C MET A 8 -5.44 2.66 12.68
N ASN A 9 -5.55 3.79 13.39
CA ASN A 9 -5.82 5.08 12.76
C ASN A 9 -4.69 5.48 11.79
N THR A 10 -3.44 5.15 12.15
CA THR A 10 -2.29 5.37 11.28
C THR A 10 -2.38 4.51 10.02
N PHE A 11 -2.64 3.21 10.15
CA PHE A 11 -2.85 2.30 9.00
C PHE A 11 -3.96 2.79 8.08
N LYS A 12 -5.11 3.17 8.64
CA LYS A 12 -6.24 3.72 7.88
C LYS A 12 -5.84 4.97 7.10
N SER A 13 -5.07 5.86 7.72
CA SER A 13 -4.58 7.09 7.08
C SER A 13 -3.63 6.78 5.91
N VAL A 14 -2.70 5.85 6.11
CA VAL A 14 -1.75 5.43 5.07
C VAL A 14 -2.48 4.75 3.91
N SER A 15 -3.36 3.79 4.18
CA SER A 15 -4.18 3.12 3.16
C SER A 15 -5.00 4.13 2.34
N LYS A 16 -5.69 5.07 3.00
CA LYS A 16 -6.44 6.12 2.30
C LYS A 16 -5.56 6.99 1.40
N LYS A 17 -4.38 7.38 1.89
CA LYS A 17 -3.42 8.17 1.10
C LYS A 17 -2.93 7.39 -0.11
N MET A 18 -2.64 6.10 0.04
CA MET A 18 -2.21 5.23 -1.05
C MET A 18 -3.29 5.10 -2.12
N SER A 19 -4.53 4.79 -1.74
CA SER A 19 -5.66 4.72 -2.70
C SER A 19 -5.90 6.05 -3.40
N THR A 20 -5.74 7.18 -2.70
CA THR A 20 -5.89 8.51 -3.31
C THR A 20 -4.78 8.78 -4.32
N LEU A 21 -3.53 8.48 -3.97
CA LEU A 21 -2.38 8.64 -4.85
C LEU A 21 -2.56 7.81 -6.13
N TRP A 22 -2.89 6.52 -5.97
CA TRP A 22 -3.16 5.62 -7.09
C TRP A 22 -4.29 6.15 -7.98
N ALA A 23 -5.44 6.47 -7.40
CA ALA A 23 -6.60 6.94 -8.15
C ALA A 23 -6.29 8.23 -8.93
N SER A 24 -5.61 9.21 -8.31
CA SER A 24 -5.22 10.44 -8.98
C SER A 24 -4.19 10.20 -10.10
N SER A 25 -3.20 9.33 -9.89
CA SER A 25 -2.23 8.96 -10.93
C SER A 25 -2.91 8.27 -12.12
N LEU A 26 -3.84 7.35 -11.86
CA LEU A 26 -4.60 6.66 -12.89
C LEU A 26 -5.55 7.60 -13.64
N GLU A 27 -6.19 8.54 -12.94
CA GLU A 27 -7.06 9.55 -13.54
C GLU A 27 -6.29 10.44 -14.53
N VAL A 28 -5.13 10.95 -14.11
CA VAL A 28 -4.24 11.75 -14.98
C VAL A 28 -3.82 10.94 -16.20
N TYR A 29 -3.39 9.69 -16.00
CA TYR A 29 -3.06 8.81 -17.12
C TYR A 29 -4.24 8.63 -18.08
N THR A 30 -5.43 8.33 -17.54
CA THR A 30 -6.64 8.08 -18.33
C THR A 30 -7.02 9.30 -19.16
N LEU A 31 -6.95 10.50 -18.56
CA LEU A 31 -7.26 11.77 -19.22
C LEU A 31 -6.35 12.06 -20.42
N HIS A 32 -5.09 11.66 -20.34
CA HIS A 32 -4.08 11.94 -21.38
C HIS A 32 -3.76 10.75 -22.28
N SER A 33 -4.30 9.56 -21.99
CA SER A 33 -4.00 8.30 -22.68
C SER A 33 -4.20 8.34 -24.19
N SER A 34 -5.20 9.09 -24.67
CA SER A 34 -5.48 9.26 -26.11
C SER A 34 -4.44 10.10 -26.87
N PHE A 35 -3.65 10.90 -26.15
CA PHE A 35 -2.60 11.77 -26.71
C PHE A 35 -1.19 11.23 -26.47
N LEU A 36 -1.05 10.20 -25.64
CA LEU A 36 0.23 9.58 -25.33
C LEU A 36 0.50 8.41 -26.30
N PRO A 37 1.60 8.45 -27.06
CA PRO A 37 2.03 7.28 -27.83
C PRO A 37 2.27 6.10 -26.90
N MET A 38 1.84 4.89 -27.30
CA MET A 38 2.09 3.67 -26.51
C MET A 38 3.58 3.44 -26.22
N THR A 39 4.46 3.89 -27.12
CA THR A 39 5.90 3.87 -26.89
C THR A 39 6.28 4.71 -25.66
N VAL A 40 5.72 5.90 -25.46
CA VAL A 40 5.99 6.72 -24.27
C VAL A 40 5.47 6.09 -22.97
N VAL A 41 4.36 5.34 -23.06
CA VAL A 41 3.76 4.67 -21.90
C VAL A 41 4.55 3.43 -21.48
N CYS A 42 5.07 2.69 -22.46
CA CYS A 42 5.72 1.39 -22.25
C CYS A 42 7.26 1.42 -22.36
N GLU A 43 7.86 2.44 -22.97
CA GLU A 43 9.33 2.57 -23.06
C GLU A 43 9.88 3.03 -21.72
N GLY A 44 10.25 2.04 -20.91
CA GLY A 44 11.21 2.18 -19.83
C GLY A 44 12.62 1.92 -20.35
N THR A 45 13.61 2.44 -19.63
CA THR A 45 15.01 2.02 -19.74
C THR A 45 15.44 1.36 -18.45
N SER A 46 16.61 0.70 -18.45
CA SER A 46 17.18 0.09 -17.24
C SER A 46 17.41 1.08 -16.09
N THR A 47 17.37 2.39 -16.36
CA THR A 47 17.54 3.47 -15.37
C THR A 47 16.32 4.35 -15.22
N GLN A 48 15.28 4.15 -16.03
CA GLN A 48 14.08 4.97 -16.03
C GLN A 48 12.87 4.07 -16.29
N PRO A 49 12.16 3.64 -15.25
CA PRO A 49 10.97 2.84 -15.44
C PRO A 49 9.88 3.59 -16.22
N SER A 50 9.03 2.81 -16.87
CA SER A 50 7.92 3.28 -17.69
C SER A 50 6.74 3.79 -16.84
N ILE A 51 5.83 4.52 -17.48
CA ILE A 51 4.60 4.98 -16.80
C ILE A 51 3.72 3.77 -16.44
N ALA A 52 3.68 2.76 -17.30
CA ALA A 52 2.94 1.52 -17.03
C ALA A 52 3.47 0.80 -15.77
N GLU A 53 4.79 0.65 -15.63
CA GLU A 53 5.42 0.05 -14.46
C GLU A 53 5.14 0.85 -13.18
N LEU A 54 5.21 2.19 -13.24
CA LEU A 54 4.84 3.03 -12.10
C LEU A 54 3.38 2.78 -11.66
N LEU A 55 2.46 2.73 -12.61
CA LEU A 55 1.05 2.51 -12.32
C LEU A 55 0.83 1.12 -11.69
N GLU A 56 1.49 0.09 -12.22
CA GLU A 56 1.46 -1.25 -11.64
C GLU A 56 1.98 -1.25 -10.19
N TRP A 57 3.12 -0.61 -9.93
CA TRP A 57 3.70 -0.48 -8.59
C TRP A 57 2.79 0.24 -7.59
N LEU A 58 2.13 1.32 -8.01
CA LEU A 58 1.18 2.03 -7.17
C LEU A 58 -0.06 1.18 -6.87
N SER A 59 -0.54 0.42 -7.85
CA SER A 59 -1.64 -0.53 -7.66
C SER A 59 -1.24 -1.65 -6.69
N ASP A 60 -0.04 -2.20 -6.84
CA ASP A 60 0.51 -3.22 -5.93
C ASP A 60 0.60 -2.73 -4.49
N LEU A 61 1.07 -1.48 -4.28
CA LEU A 61 1.10 -0.86 -2.96
C LEU A 61 -0.30 -0.65 -2.39
N GLU A 62 -1.27 -0.24 -3.20
CA GLU A 62 -2.66 -0.11 -2.77
C GLU A 62 -3.22 -1.45 -2.29
N ILE A 63 -3.04 -2.51 -3.06
CA ILE A 63 -3.53 -3.85 -2.74
C ILE A 63 -2.92 -4.31 -1.41
N ILE A 64 -1.59 -4.23 -1.26
CA ILE A 64 -0.90 -4.64 -0.04
C ILE A 64 -1.39 -3.85 1.18
N HIS A 65 -1.54 -2.53 1.06
CA HIS A 65 -2.00 -1.71 2.17
C HIS A 65 -3.47 -1.98 2.53
N SER A 66 -4.31 -2.29 1.54
CA SER A 66 -5.71 -2.65 1.76
C SER A 66 -5.84 -4.01 2.44
N GLU A 67 -5.11 -5.02 1.97
CA GLU A 67 -5.06 -6.35 2.60
C GLU A 67 -4.57 -6.27 4.05
N LEU A 68 -3.48 -5.55 4.30
CA LEU A 68 -2.97 -5.33 5.65
C LEU A 68 -3.99 -4.60 6.53
N TYR A 69 -4.72 -3.63 6.00
CA TYR A 69 -5.75 -2.92 6.75
C TYR A 69 -6.91 -3.86 7.14
N GLU A 70 -7.43 -4.64 6.19
CA GLU A 70 -8.52 -5.59 6.45
C GLU A 70 -8.11 -6.68 7.46
N ASP A 71 -6.91 -7.26 7.34
CA ASP A 71 -6.36 -8.21 8.31
C ASP A 71 -6.34 -7.62 9.73
N LYS A 72 -5.94 -6.35 9.84
CA LYS A 72 -5.88 -5.63 11.12
C LYS A 72 -7.27 -5.30 11.67
N VAL A 73 -8.24 -4.99 10.80
CA VAL A 73 -9.65 -4.79 11.19
C VAL A 73 -10.20 -6.09 11.77
N ASP A 74 -9.99 -7.21 11.10
CA ASP A 74 -10.46 -8.52 11.55
C ASP A 74 -9.85 -8.92 12.90
N ILE A 75 -8.53 -8.75 13.07
CA ILE A 75 -7.84 -9.04 14.34
C ILE A 75 -8.44 -8.20 15.49
N LEU A 76 -8.69 -6.91 15.27
CA LEU A 76 -9.29 -6.05 16.29
C LEU A 76 -10.76 -6.40 16.56
N GLY A 77 -11.53 -6.74 15.53
CA GLY A 77 -12.92 -7.16 15.65
C GLY A 77 -13.10 -8.39 16.55
N ARG A 78 -12.09 -9.26 16.61
CA ARG A 78 -12.05 -10.43 17.50
C ARG A 78 -11.82 -10.08 18.98
N ILE A 79 -11.36 -8.87 19.29
CA ILE A 79 -11.10 -8.42 20.67
C ILE A 79 -12.34 -7.67 21.19
N THR A 80 -13.18 -8.37 21.94
CA THR A 80 -14.36 -7.79 22.62
C THR A 80 -14.24 -7.86 24.14
N TYR A 81 -15.07 -7.11 24.87
CA TYR A 81 -15.08 -7.10 26.35
C TYR A 81 -15.28 -8.49 26.96
N LYS A 82 -15.95 -9.41 26.26
CA LYS A 82 -16.23 -10.78 26.72
C LYS A 82 -15.16 -11.79 26.27
N THR A 83 -14.16 -11.34 25.54
CA THR A 83 -13.16 -12.24 24.95
C THR A 83 -12.21 -12.76 26.03
N PRO A 84 -12.00 -14.09 26.13
CA PRO A 84 -11.03 -14.66 27.06
C PRO A 84 -9.64 -14.04 26.86
N LEU A 85 -8.93 -13.77 27.95
CA LEU A 85 -7.62 -13.11 27.90
C LEU A 85 -6.59 -13.86 27.02
N ALA A 86 -6.66 -15.19 26.98
CA ALA A 86 -5.84 -16.01 26.09
C ALA A 86 -6.05 -15.67 24.60
N ASN A 87 -7.30 -15.42 24.19
CA ASN A 87 -7.64 -15.05 22.82
C ASN A 87 -7.20 -13.61 22.51
N VAL A 88 -7.26 -12.70 23.50
CA VAL A 88 -6.71 -11.35 23.36
C VAL A 88 -5.20 -11.41 23.12
N HIS A 89 -4.46 -12.18 23.92
CA HIS A 89 -3.01 -12.33 23.72
C HIS A 89 -2.67 -12.97 22.36
N LYS A 90 -3.47 -13.93 21.90
CA LYS A 90 -3.33 -14.53 20.57
C LYS A 90 -3.52 -13.46 19.48
N ALA A 91 -4.59 -12.68 19.54
CA ALA A 91 -4.87 -11.61 18.60
C ALA A 91 -3.77 -10.53 18.57
N VAL A 92 -3.24 -10.13 19.73
CA VAL A 92 -2.13 -9.17 19.81
C VAL A 92 -0.84 -9.73 19.20
N ARG A 93 -0.57 -11.03 19.37
CA ARG A 93 0.59 -11.68 18.74
C ARG A 93 0.44 -11.76 17.23
N GLU A 94 -0.75 -12.13 16.76
CA GLU A 94 -1.09 -12.14 15.34
C GLU A 94 -0.91 -10.74 14.74
N TRP A 95 -1.41 -9.69 15.41
CA TRP A 95 -1.17 -8.30 15.01
C TRP A 95 0.32 -8.00 14.82
N GLY A 96 1.16 -8.36 15.78
CA GLY A 96 2.61 -8.15 15.66
C GLY A 96 3.21 -8.88 14.45
N SER A 97 2.77 -10.11 14.20
CA SER A 97 3.30 -10.94 13.10
C SER A 97 2.95 -10.44 11.70
N THR A 98 1.86 -9.67 11.52
CA THR A 98 1.52 -9.13 10.19
C THR A 98 2.41 -7.97 9.78
N GLN A 99 3.17 -7.36 10.71
CA GLN A 99 3.97 -6.16 10.44
C GLN A 99 5.08 -6.41 9.40
N ASP A 100 5.65 -7.62 9.41
CA ASP A 100 6.78 -7.96 8.55
C ASP A 100 6.36 -8.66 7.24
N ARG A 101 5.08 -9.05 7.10
CA ARG A 101 4.59 -9.92 6.01
C ARG A 101 4.92 -9.38 4.61
N HIS A 102 4.84 -8.06 4.42
CA HIS A 102 5.10 -7.41 3.13
C HIS A 102 6.24 -6.39 3.19
N ALA A 103 7.01 -6.33 4.28
CA ALA A 103 7.99 -5.28 4.50
C ALA A 103 9.04 -5.18 3.37
N HIS A 104 9.55 -6.33 2.91
CA HIS A 104 10.48 -6.37 1.79
C HIS A 104 9.82 -5.94 0.48
N LYS A 105 8.63 -6.46 0.15
CA LYS A 105 7.92 -6.09 -1.08
C LYS A 105 7.58 -4.59 -1.12
N ILE A 106 7.08 -4.02 -0.01
CA ILE A 106 6.78 -2.59 0.10
C ILE A 106 8.06 -1.77 -0.11
N ARG A 107 9.17 -2.13 0.55
CA ARG A 107 10.45 -1.43 0.38
C ARG A 107 10.92 -1.48 -1.08
N ASP A 108 10.95 -2.67 -1.67
CA ASP A 108 11.46 -2.87 -3.02
C ASP A 108 10.63 -2.07 -4.05
N ILE A 109 9.30 -2.02 -3.90
CA ILE A 109 8.44 -1.19 -4.75
C ILE A 109 8.70 0.31 -4.51
N MET A 110 8.79 0.74 -3.26
CA MET A 110 9.02 2.15 -2.92
C MET A 110 10.37 2.66 -3.43
N GLU A 111 11.40 1.81 -3.44
CA GLU A 111 12.69 2.12 -4.06
C GLU A 111 12.55 2.37 -5.57
N GLN A 112 11.78 1.54 -6.27
CA GLN A 112 11.51 1.71 -7.70
C GLN A 112 10.72 2.98 -8.01
N VAL A 113 9.69 3.28 -7.19
CA VAL A 113 8.93 4.53 -7.27
C VAL A 113 9.84 5.74 -7.06
N ALA A 114 10.76 5.68 -6.09
CA ALA A 114 11.71 6.76 -5.84
C ALA A 114 12.65 7.00 -7.03
N VAL A 115 13.15 5.93 -7.66
CA VAL A 115 13.97 6.02 -8.88
C VAL A 115 13.18 6.66 -10.03
N PHE A 116 11.92 6.25 -10.23
CA PHE A 116 11.05 6.88 -11.23
C PHE A 116 10.95 8.39 -11.00
N LEU A 117 10.65 8.81 -9.78
CA LEU A 117 10.47 10.23 -9.45
C LEU A 117 11.76 11.04 -9.63
N ALA A 118 12.91 10.48 -9.25
CA ALA A 118 14.21 11.12 -9.41
C ALA A 118 14.66 11.22 -10.89
N SER A 119 14.21 10.31 -11.76
CA SER A 119 14.55 10.33 -13.18
C SER A 119 13.81 11.41 -13.98
N LYS A 120 12.76 12.01 -13.40
CA LYS A 120 11.89 13.02 -14.04
C LYS A 120 12.09 14.45 -13.50
N SER A 121 13.00 14.63 -12.53
CA SER A 121 13.43 15.93 -11.99
C SER A 121 14.61 16.50 -12.74
#